data_AF-A0A4Z1ES07-F1
#
_entry.id   AF-A0A4Z1ES07-F1
#
_cell.length_a   1.000
_cell.length_b   1.000
_cell.length_c   1.000
_cell.angle_alpha   90.00
_cell.angle_beta   90.00
_cell.angle_gamma   90.00
#
_symmetry.space_group_name_H-M   'P 1'
#
loop_
_entity.id
_entity.type
_entity.pdbx_description
1 polymer ?
#
loop_
_entity_poly.entity_id
_entity_poly.type
_entity_poly.pdbx_seq_one_letter_code
_entity_poly.pdbx_strand_id
1 'polypeptide(L)'
;MFFARSHLRFLRWGKQSSRRYFANSATANASKINAEVDDIAYPNLQNAEHHDLPSFLEYASRNNMDTGSTTYVGTHYEYMVKQALERLGMSLRQVGGRSDCGIDLLGTWSLPTAPQPLKVLIQCKAFASKMKPAQARELEGTFVGAPQGWRTSSVMAFLVSQQAATKGVREALGRSQWPMGYVLCGADGKIMQMLWNRKAADEGLGGLEVEMQYAGGDRNEKEVILTHKGTAIKN
;
A
#
# COMPACT_ATOMS: atom_id res chain seq x y z
N MET A 1 3.87 74.15 50.91
CA MET A 1 5.04 73.84 50.06
C MET A 1 4.53 73.40 48.70
N PHE A 2 4.79 74.24 47.70
CA PHE A 2 4.89 74.07 46.23
C PHE A 2 4.16 72.89 45.52
N PHE A 3 3.20 73.10 44.60
CA PHE A 3 3.21 73.66 43.22
C PHE A 3 3.48 72.64 42.08
N ALA A 4 2.60 72.73 41.06
CA ALA A 4 2.76 72.49 39.62
C ALA A 4 3.05 71.06 39.07
N ARG A 5 2.24 70.53 38.15
CA ARG A 5 2.04 70.83 36.70
C ARG A 5 3.17 70.32 35.78
N SER A 6 2.81 69.31 34.99
CA SER A 6 3.03 69.15 33.53
C SER A 6 4.32 69.62 32.87
N HIS A 7 4.98 68.71 32.14
CA HIS A 7 5.65 69.05 30.88
C HIS A 7 5.47 67.98 29.79
N LEU A 8 4.84 68.42 28.69
CA LEU A 8 4.97 67.87 27.34
C LEU A 8 6.40 68.06 26.81
N ARG A 9 6.83 67.16 25.90
CA ARG A 9 7.35 67.45 24.54
C ARG A 9 7.60 66.11 23.80
N PHE A 10 6.79 65.78 22.79
CA PHE A 10 7.03 66.04 21.36
C PHE A 10 8.24 65.30 20.77
N LEU A 11 7.95 64.32 19.91
CA LEU A 11 8.45 64.33 18.53
C LEU A 11 7.48 63.54 17.64
N ARG A 12 7.29 64.12 16.45
CA ARG A 12 6.26 63.85 15.45
C ARG A 12 7.01 63.61 14.14
N TRP A 13 6.66 62.55 13.40
CA TRP A 13 6.77 62.46 11.94
C TRP A 13 5.85 61.26 11.56
N GLY A 14 4.77 61.40 10.78
CA GLY A 14 4.75 61.71 9.34
C GLY A 14 5.36 60.52 8.58
N LYS A 15 4.82 59.89 7.55
CA LYS A 15 3.85 60.26 6.52
C LYS A 15 3.28 58.99 5.89
N GLN A 16 2.06 59.15 5.43
CA GLN A 16 1.29 58.39 4.45
C GLN A 16 2.01 58.25 3.08
N SER A 17 1.91 57.08 2.44
CA SER A 17 2.05 56.90 0.98
C SER A 17 1.52 55.49 0.62
N SER A 18 0.31 55.32 0.09
CA SER A 18 -0.16 55.59 -1.28
C SER A 18 0.59 54.82 -2.37
N ARG A 19 -0.10 53.77 -2.86
CA ARG A 19 -0.08 53.13 -4.19
C ARG A 19 1.19 53.28 -5.04
N ARG A 20 1.70 52.13 -5.49
CA ARG A 20 1.86 51.84 -6.93
C ARG A 20 1.89 50.33 -7.15
N TYR A 21 0.82 49.85 -7.77
CA TYR A 21 0.84 48.65 -8.60
C TYR A 21 1.93 48.85 -9.65
N PHE A 22 2.89 47.94 -9.69
CA PHE A 22 3.65 47.69 -10.90
C PHE A 22 3.19 46.35 -11.44
N ALA A 23 2.34 46.43 -12.46
CA ALA A 23 2.09 45.34 -13.37
C ALA A 23 3.38 45.08 -14.16
N ASN A 24 3.87 43.85 -14.09
CA ASN A 24 4.61 43.27 -15.21
C ASN A 24 3.72 42.19 -15.80
N SER A 25 3.09 42.55 -16.91
CA SER A 25 2.36 41.68 -17.81
C SER A 25 3.32 40.84 -18.65
N ALA A 26 2.87 39.61 -18.96
CA ALA A 26 3.40 38.65 -19.94
C ALA A 26 4.76 38.04 -19.55
N THR A 27 4.91 36.73 -19.41
CA THR A 27 4.35 35.64 -20.24
C THR A 27 3.91 34.46 -19.40
N ALA A 28 2.71 33.97 -19.65
CA ALA A 28 2.24 32.67 -19.19
C ALA A 28 3.10 31.58 -19.84
N ASN A 29 4.15 31.14 -19.15
CA ASN A 29 4.68 29.80 -19.35
C ASN A 29 3.90 28.90 -18.40
N ALA A 30 2.74 28.44 -18.87
CA ALA A 30 2.15 27.22 -18.38
C ALA A 30 3.14 26.10 -18.68
N SER A 31 4.05 25.85 -17.73
CA SER A 31 4.83 24.62 -17.72
C SER A 31 3.82 23.49 -17.55
N LYS A 32 3.42 22.90 -18.68
CA LYS A 32 2.81 21.57 -18.71
C LYS A 32 3.75 20.66 -17.93
N ILE A 33 3.39 20.39 -16.68
CA ILE A 33 3.91 19.22 -15.98
C ILE A 33 3.31 18.07 -16.78
N ASN A 34 4.08 17.56 -17.73
CA ASN A 34 3.81 16.25 -18.30
C ASN A 34 3.89 15.31 -17.09
N ALA A 35 2.73 14.86 -16.62
CA ALA A 35 2.67 13.66 -15.81
C ALA A 35 3.24 12.56 -16.71
N GLU A 36 4.52 12.26 -16.55
CA GLU A 36 5.09 11.03 -17.07
C GLU A 36 4.27 9.92 -16.41
N VAL A 37 3.33 9.38 -17.19
CA VAL A 37 2.79 8.06 -16.93
C VAL A 37 4.02 7.16 -17.06
N ASP A 38 4.68 6.91 -15.94
CA ASP A 38 5.70 5.89 -15.79
C ASP A 38 5.07 4.64 -16.42
N ASP A 39 5.50 4.27 -17.64
CA ASP A 39 4.98 3.08 -18.30
C ASP A 39 5.52 1.90 -17.49
N ILE A 40 4.73 1.47 -16.50
CA ILE A 40 5.14 0.46 -15.54
C ILE A 40 5.33 -0.83 -16.33
N ALA A 41 6.58 -1.12 -16.68
CA ALA A 41 6.95 -2.38 -17.28
C ALA A 41 6.74 -3.47 -16.24
N TYR A 42 5.78 -4.36 -16.52
CA TYR A 42 5.62 -5.59 -15.76
C TYR A 42 6.67 -6.60 -16.23
N PRO A 43 7.27 -7.38 -15.32
CA PRO A 43 8.08 -8.51 -15.74
C PRO A 43 7.23 -9.51 -16.54
N ASN A 44 7.88 -10.26 -17.42
CA ASN A 44 7.21 -11.30 -18.20
C ASN A 44 6.52 -12.31 -17.27
N LEU A 45 5.32 -12.74 -17.65
CA LEU A 45 4.61 -13.80 -16.95
C LEU A 45 5.46 -15.07 -16.98
N GLN A 46 5.75 -15.62 -15.80
CA GLN A 46 6.58 -16.82 -15.70
C GLN A 46 5.82 -18.10 -16.07
N ASN A 47 4.49 -18.10 -15.94
CA ASN A 47 3.67 -19.28 -16.20
C ASN A 47 2.67 -19.03 -17.33
N ALA A 48 2.85 -19.74 -18.45
CA ALA A 48 1.95 -19.67 -19.59
C ALA A 48 0.72 -20.59 -19.45
N GLU A 49 0.75 -21.55 -18.52
CA GLU A 49 -0.26 -22.61 -18.41
C GLU A 49 -1.40 -22.25 -17.46
N HIS A 50 -1.15 -21.32 -16.52
CA HIS A 50 -2.15 -20.82 -15.59
C HIS A 50 -1.87 -19.37 -15.18
N HIS A 51 -2.93 -18.59 -14.94
CA HIS A 51 -2.84 -17.15 -14.65
C HIS A 51 -3.87 -16.67 -13.61
N ASP A 52 -4.74 -17.57 -13.16
CA ASP A 52 -5.74 -17.37 -12.12
C ASP A 52 -6.03 -18.70 -11.38
N LEU A 53 -6.83 -18.63 -10.31
CA LEU A 53 -7.16 -19.81 -9.51
C LEU A 53 -7.86 -20.90 -10.35
N PRO A 54 -8.89 -20.60 -11.17
CA PRO A 54 -9.53 -21.63 -12.00
C PRO A 54 -8.56 -22.35 -12.94
N SER A 55 -7.75 -21.61 -13.72
CA SER A 55 -6.78 -22.20 -14.65
C SER A 55 -5.70 -23.00 -13.93
N PHE A 56 -5.29 -22.59 -12.73
CA PHE A 56 -4.36 -23.36 -11.90
C PHE A 56 -4.96 -24.68 -11.42
N LEU A 57 -6.22 -24.69 -10.98
CA LEU A 57 -6.90 -25.93 -10.57
C LEU A 57 -7.06 -26.91 -11.74
N GLU A 58 -7.38 -26.42 -12.93
CA GLU A 58 -7.42 -27.23 -14.15
C GLU A 58 -6.04 -27.79 -14.52
N TYR A 59 -4.99 -26.96 -14.43
CA TYR A 59 -3.61 -27.38 -14.64
C TYR A 59 -3.18 -28.46 -13.63
N ALA A 60 -3.45 -28.25 -12.34
CA ALA A 60 -3.10 -29.19 -11.28
C ALA A 60 -3.82 -30.52 -11.43
N SER A 61 -5.10 -30.49 -11.82
CA SER A 61 -5.88 -31.70 -12.13
C SER A 61 -5.31 -32.45 -13.33
N ARG A 62 -5.06 -31.77 -14.47
CA ARG A 62 -4.51 -32.39 -15.68
C ARG A 62 -3.15 -33.04 -15.45
N ASN A 63 -2.33 -32.44 -14.60
CA ASN A 63 -0.98 -32.92 -14.29
C ASN A 63 -0.92 -33.83 -13.06
N ASN A 64 -2.06 -34.19 -12.45
CA ASN A 64 -2.16 -35.01 -11.24
C ASN A 64 -1.22 -34.53 -10.12
N MET A 65 -1.19 -33.22 -9.89
CA MET A 65 -0.35 -32.63 -8.84
C MET A 65 -0.81 -33.11 -7.44
N ASP A 66 0.16 -33.40 -6.58
CA ASP A 66 -0.12 -33.67 -5.17
C ASP A 66 -0.57 -32.38 -4.46
N THR A 67 -1.81 -32.39 -3.97
CA THR A 67 -2.42 -31.24 -3.28
C THR A 67 -1.80 -30.96 -1.90
N GLY A 68 -1.04 -31.90 -1.34
CA GLY A 68 -0.23 -31.70 -0.14
C GLY A 68 1.16 -31.14 -0.41
N SER A 69 1.59 -31.08 -1.68
CA SER A 69 2.92 -30.59 -2.04
C SER A 69 3.07 -29.10 -1.75
N THR A 70 4.29 -28.69 -1.38
CA THR A 70 4.60 -27.28 -1.10
C THR A 70 4.36 -26.37 -2.31
N THR A 71 4.57 -26.90 -3.52
CA THR A 71 4.31 -26.16 -4.76
C THR A 71 2.82 -25.94 -4.96
N TYR A 72 1.99 -26.98 -4.83
CA TYR A 72 0.54 -26.83 -4.95
C TYR A 72 -0.01 -25.87 -3.89
N VAL A 73 0.35 -26.08 -2.63
CA VAL A 73 -0.14 -25.27 -1.49
C VAL A 73 0.29 -23.80 -1.65
N GLY A 74 1.54 -23.55 -2.05
CA GLY A 74 2.06 -22.20 -2.29
C GLY A 74 1.32 -21.50 -3.43
N THR A 75 1.32 -22.10 -4.62
CA THR A 75 0.72 -21.51 -5.82
C THR A 75 -0.80 -21.31 -5.67
N HIS A 76 -1.50 -22.27 -5.05
CA HIS A 76 -2.92 -22.12 -4.73
C HIS A 76 -3.16 -20.91 -3.81
N TYR A 77 -2.32 -20.76 -2.77
CA TYR A 77 -2.46 -19.67 -1.82
C TYR A 77 -2.17 -18.31 -2.44
N GLU A 78 -1.16 -18.21 -3.32
CA GLU A 78 -0.87 -16.98 -4.06
C GLU A 78 -2.07 -16.52 -4.91
N TYR A 79 -2.72 -17.43 -5.64
CA TYR A 79 -3.90 -17.09 -6.44
C TYR A 79 -5.11 -16.69 -5.59
N MET A 80 -5.30 -17.34 -4.45
CA MET A 80 -6.34 -16.96 -3.50
C MET A 80 -6.08 -15.55 -2.93
N VAL A 81 -4.84 -15.25 -2.53
CA VAL A 81 -4.44 -13.93 -2.03
C VAL A 81 -4.61 -12.87 -3.11
N LYS A 82 -4.24 -13.18 -4.37
CA LYS A 82 -4.46 -12.29 -5.52
C LYS A 82 -5.93 -11.88 -5.61
N GLN A 83 -6.84 -12.85 -5.67
CA GLN A 83 -8.29 -12.57 -5.73
C GLN A 83 -8.80 -11.79 -4.51
N ALA A 84 -8.28 -12.08 -3.32
CA ALA A 84 -8.65 -11.38 -2.10
C ALA A 84 -8.25 -9.91 -2.12
N LEU A 85 -7.00 -9.61 -2.48
CA LEU A 85 -6.49 -8.25 -2.55
C LEU A 85 -7.07 -7.46 -3.74
N GLU A 86 -7.43 -8.14 -4.83
CA GLU A 86 -8.18 -7.53 -5.93
C GLU A 86 -9.56 -7.02 -5.48
N ARG A 87 -10.22 -7.63 -4.49
CA ARG A 87 -11.45 -7.06 -3.91
C ARG A 87 -11.23 -5.75 -3.15
N LEU A 88 -9.99 -5.46 -2.74
CA LEU A 88 -9.61 -4.19 -2.10
C LEU A 88 -9.13 -3.12 -3.10
N GLY A 89 -9.22 -3.37 -4.41
CA GLY A 89 -8.83 -2.40 -5.44
C GLY A 89 -7.42 -2.50 -5.95
N MET A 90 -6.71 -3.57 -5.61
CA MET A 90 -5.42 -3.86 -6.24
C MET A 90 -5.65 -4.48 -7.62
N SER A 91 -4.75 -4.19 -8.56
CA SER A 91 -4.61 -4.93 -9.82
C SER A 91 -3.29 -5.66 -9.78
N LEU A 92 -3.33 -6.99 -9.66
CA LEU A 92 -2.17 -7.82 -9.33
C LEU A 92 -1.82 -8.80 -10.45
N ARG A 93 -0.54 -9.10 -10.58
CA ARG A 93 -0.02 -10.19 -11.43
C ARG A 93 0.85 -11.10 -10.58
N GLN A 94 0.73 -12.40 -10.81
CA GLN A 94 1.66 -13.37 -10.24
C GLN A 94 3.00 -13.25 -10.96
N VAL A 95 4.06 -13.14 -10.19
CA VAL A 95 5.44 -13.05 -10.67
C VAL A 95 6.37 -14.02 -9.95
N GLY A 96 5.86 -14.68 -8.91
CA GLY A 96 6.57 -15.65 -8.08
C GLY A 96 7.13 -16.82 -8.89
N GLY A 97 8.34 -17.24 -8.52
CA GLY A 97 9.10 -18.29 -9.17
C GLY A 97 10.59 -18.26 -8.79
N ARG A 98 11.41 -19.09 -9.44
CA ARG A 98 12.83 -19.19 -9.07
C ARG A 98 13.52 -17.83 -9.33
N SER A 99 14.03 -17.20 -8.27
CA SER A 99 14.74 -15.89 -8.27
C SER A 99 13.86 -14.64 -8.25
N ASP A 100 12.64 -14.73 -7.73
CA ASP A 100 11.70 -13.61 -7.55
C ASP A 100 12.03 -12.65 -6.38
N CYS A 101 13.16 -12.85 -5.69
CA CYS A 101 13.55 -12.11 -4.49
C CYS A 101 12.46 -12.07 -3.39
N GLY A 102 11.60 -13.10 -3.36
CA GLY A 102 10.50 -13.22 -2.40
C GLY A 102 9.28 -12.36 -2.74
N ILE A 103 9.11 -11.95 -4.00
CA ILE A 103 7.92 -11.25 -4.50
C ILE A 103 7.05 -12.27 -5.24
N ASP A 104 5.92 -12.64 -4.64
CA ASP A 104 5.01 -13.63 -5.23
C ASP A 104 4.01 -12.95 -6.18
N LEU A 105 3.49 -11.78 -5.78
CA LEU A 105 2.63 -10.94 -6.61
C LEU A 105 3.15 -9.50 -6.65
N LEU A 106 2.89 -8.80 -7.74
CA LEU A 106 3.09 -7.35 -7.83
C LEU A 106 2.00 -6.68 -8.66
N GLY A 107 1.81 -5.39 -8.46
CA GLY A 107 0.72 -4.69 -9.09
C GLY A 107 0.56 -3.24 -8.66
N THR A 108 -0.58 -2.66 -8.99
CA THR A 108 -0.90 -1.28 -8.64
C THR A 108 -2.13 -1.22 -7.78
N TRP A 109 -2.22 -0.19 -6.93
CA TRP A 109 -3.34 0.06 -6.06
C TRP A 109 -3.79 1.51 -6.16
N SER A 110 -4.94 1.72 -6.78
CA SER A 110 -5.55 3.04 -6.93
C SER A 110 -6.33 3.36 -5.66
N LEU A 111 -5.95 4.44 -4.98
CA LEU A 111 -6.55 4.86 -3.72
C LEU A 111 -6.95 6.34 -3.76
N PRO A 112 -8.06 6.73 -3.12
CA PRO A 112 -8.49 8.14 -3.07
C PRO A 112 -7.54 9.03 -2.27
N THR A 113 -6.63 8.44 -1.51
CA THR A 113 -5.63 9.10 -0.66
C THR A 113 -4.28 9.32 -1.37
N ALA A 114 -4.11 8.76 -2.57
CA ALA A 114 -2.89 8.89 -3.36
C ALA A 114 -3.19 9.55 -4.72
N PRO A 115 -2.36 10.51 -5.19
CA PRO A 115 -2.58 11.19 -6.46
C PRO A 115 -2.31 10.30 -7.69
N GLN A 116 -1.53 9.24 -7.50
CA GLN A 116 -1.19 8.25 -8.52
C GLN A 116 -1.34 6.84 -7.92
N PRO A 117 -1.59 5.80 -8.73
CA PRO A 117 -1.65 4.42 -8.25
C PRO A 117 -0.34 4.03 -7.54
N LEU A 118 -0.47 3.44 -6.36
CA LEU A 118 0.67 2.95 -5.58
C LEU A 118 1.13 1.61 -6.17
N LYS A 119 2.44 1.43 -6.33
CA LYS A 119 3.05 0.15 -6.68
C LYS A 119 3.04 -0.74 -5.43
N VAL A 120 2.55 -1.96 -5.56
CA VAL A 120 2.46 -2.93 -4.45
C VAL A 120 3.26 -4.18 -4.77
N LEU A 121 4.06 -4.62 -3.80
CA LEU A 121 4.81 -5.88 -3.80
C LEU A 121 4.21 -6.80 -2.74
N ILE A 122 3.89 -8.04 -3.09
CA ILE A 122 3.21 -8.95 -2.18
C ILE A 122 4.06 -10.20 -1.99
N GLN A 123 4.32 -10.53 -0.74
CA GLN A 123 4.90 -11.80 -0.34
C GLN A 123 3.84 -12.64 0.38
N CYS A 124 3.60 -13.85 -0.10
CA CYS A 124 2.66 -14.83 0.41
C CYS A 124 3.40 -15.90 1.24
N LYS A 125 2.92 -16.18 2.45
CA LYS A 125 3.45 -17.26 3.29
C LYS A 125 2.32 -18.16 3.77
N ALA A 126 2.15 -19.30 3.10
CA ALA A 126 1.19 -20.37 3.42
C ALA A 126 1.68 -21.25 4.59
N PHE A 127 2.04 -20.65 5.72
CA PHE A 127 2.49 -21.39 6.90
C PHE A 127 1.33 -21.81 7.81
N ALA A 128 1.35 -23.07 8.24
CA ALA A 128 0.50 -23.55 9.33
C ALA A 128 0.95 -23.01 10.70
N SER A 129 2.21 -22.62 10.84
CA SER A 129 2.79 -22.13 12.09
C SER A 129 2.72 -20.61 12.23
N LYS A 130 2.69 -20.11 13.47
CA LYS A 130 2.68 -18.67 13.81
C LYS A 130 3.78 -17.88 13.08
N MET A 131 3.42 -16.69 12.60
CA MET A 131 4.35 -15.80 11.91
C MET A 131 5.39 -15.19 12.86
N LYS A 132 6.66 -15.32 12.46
CA LYS A 132 7.83 -14.86 13.23
C LYS A 132 8.26 -13.46 12.78
N PRO A 133 8.86 -12.64 13.67
CA PRO A 133 9.37 -11.31 13.32
C PRO A 133 10.42 -11.31 12.18
N ALA A 134 11.11 -12.43 11.98
CA ALA A 134 12.06 -12.59 10.88
C ALA A 134 11.41 -12.41 9.50
N GLN A 135 10.16 -12.84 9.32
CA GLN A 135 9.46 -12.73 8.03
C GLN A 135 9.17 -11.27 7.67
N ALA A 136 8.83 -10.43 8.65
CA ALA A 136 8.70 -9.00 8.42
C ALA A 136 10.03 -8.36 8.00
N ARG A 137 11.17 -8.79 8.58
CA ARG A 137 12.49 -8.28 8.17
C ARG A 137 12.91 -8.78 6.79
N GLU A 138 12.58 -10.02 6.46
CA GLU A 138 12.84 -10.63 5.15
C GLU A 138 12.09 -9.87 4.03
N LEU A 139 10.87 -9.40 4.31
CA LEU A 139 10.07 -8.62 3.37
C LEU A 139 10.78 -7.32 2.91
N GLU A 140 11.67 -6.73 3.72
CA GLU A 140 12.45 -5.55 3.30
C GLU A 140 13.30 -5.84 2.04
N GLY A 141 13.71 -7.09 1.82
CA GLY A 141 14.44 -7.52 0.63
C GLY A 141 13.66 -7.34 -0.67
N THR A 142 12.32 -7.32 -0.62
CA THR A 142 11.47 -7.15 -1.81
C THR A 142 11.66 -5.79 -2.48
N PHE A 143 11.95 -4.73 -1.73
CA PHE A 143 12.22 -3.40 -2.30
C PHE A 143 13.49 -3.38 -3.14
N VAL A 144 14.52 -4.09 -2.67
CA VAL A 144 15.80 -4.20 -3.39
C VAL A 144 15.65 -5.13 -4.61
N GLY A 145 14.90 -6.22 -4.43
CA GLY A 145 14.62 -7.23 -5.44
C GLY A 145 13.58 -6.84 -6.49
N ALA A 146 12.80 -5.76 -6.27
CA ALA A 146 11.73 -5.34 -7.16
C ALA A 146 12.21 -5.14 -8.61
N PRO A 147 11.41 -5.42 -9.65
CA PRO A 147 11.83 -5.22 -11.04
C PRO A 147 12.26 -3.78 -11.38
N GLN A 148 12.90 -3.57 -12.53
CA GLN A 148 13.19 -2.21 -13.01
C GLN A 148 11.87 -1.43 -13.16
N GLY A 149 11.86 -0.15 -12.76
CA GLY A 149 10.64 0.66 -12.69
C GLY A 149 9.81 0.48 -11.42
N TRP A 150 10.10 -0.54 -10.60
CA TRP A 150 9.41 -0.82 -9.34
C TRP A 150 10.21 -0.44 -8.09
N ARG A 151 11.37 0.21 -8.28
CA ARG A 151 12.24 0.69 -7.19
C ARG A 151 12.10 2.18 -6.90
N THR A 152 11.18 2.86 -7.59
CA THR A 152 10.99 4.31 -7.48
C THR A 152 10.02 4.67 -6.34
N SER A 153 9.66 5.94 -6.21
CA SER A 153 8.66 6.40 -5.23
C SER A 153 7.32 5.68 -5.38
N SER A 154 6.51 5.69 -4.33
CA SER A 154 5.16 5.11 -4.32
C SER A 154 5.12 3.60 -4.40
N VAL A 155 6.10 2.94 -3.79
CA VAL A 155 6.17 1.48 -3.67
C VAL A 155 5.97 1.08 -2.22
N MET A 156 5.11 0.08 -1.97
CA MET A 156 4.96 -0.55 -0.67
C MET A 156 4.89 -2.07 -0.77
N ALA A 157 5.18 -2.75 0.33
CA ALA A 157 5.18 -4.20 0.38
C ALA A 157 4.23 -4.75 1.45
N PHE A 158 3.52 -5.83 1.14
CA PHE A 158 2.66 -6.54 2.08
C PHE A 158 3.13 -7.98 2.29
N LEU A 159 3.20 -8.37 3.56
CA LEU A 159 3.34 -9.77 3.95
C LEU A 159 1.94 -10.34 4.19
N VAL A 160 1.58 -11.38 3.45
CA VAL A 160 0.27 -12.03 3.53
C VAL A 160 0.42 -13.44 4.09
N SER A 161 -0.38 -13.76 5.11
CA SER A 161 -0.36 -15.07 5.74
C SER A 161 -1.74 -15.49 6.24
N GLN A 162 -1.91 -16.79 6.48
CA GLN A 162 -3.08 -17.39 7.11
C GLN A 162 -3.09 -17.23 8.64
N GLN A 163 -2.02 -16.69 9.22
CA GLN A 163 -1.89 -16.48 10.66
C GLN A 163 -1.97 -14.98 10.99
N ALA A 164 -2.55 -14.62 12.13
CA ALA A 164 -2.59 -13.23 12.57
C ALA A 164 -1.18 -12.67 12.85
N ALA A 165 -1.00 -11.36 12.65
CA ALA A 165 0.26 -10.70 12.97
C ALA A 165 0.53 -10.76 14.47
N THR A 166 1.59 -11.48 14.85
CA THR A 166 2.04 -11.52 16.25
C THR A 166 2.52 -10.14 16.70
N LYS A 167 2.61 -9.91 18.02
CA LYS A 167 3.17 -8.66 18.56
C LYS A 167 4.56 -8.37 17.98
N GLY A 168 5.43 -9.39 17.91
CA GLY A 168 6.77 -9.23 17.37
C GLY A 168 6.79 -8.95 15.86
N VAL A 169 5.84 -9.48 15.08
CA VAL A 169 5.68 -9.12 13.65
C VAL A 169 5.28 -7.65 13.51
N ARG A 170 4.29 -7.20 14.29
CA ARG A 170 3.84 -5.79 14.30
C ARG A 170 4.96 -4.83 14.70
N GLU A 171 5.74 -5.18 15.71
CA GLU A 171 6.90 -4.38 16.16
C GLU A 171 8.01 -4.35 15.10
N ALA A 172 8.29 -5.47 14.42
CA ALA A 172 9.28 -5.50 13.35
C ALA A 172 8.84 -4.62 12.16
N LEU A 173 7.59 -4.74 11.71
CA LEU A 173 7.01 -3.88 10.68
C LEU A 173 7.10 -2.40 11.04
N GLY A 174 6.77 -2.06 12.29
CA GLY A 174 6.79 -0.69 12.78
C GLY A 174 8.18 -0.05 12.85
N ARG A 175 9.25 -0.86 12.97
CA ARG A 175 10.65 -0.38 13.00
C ARG A 175 11.27 -0.20 11.62
N SER A 176 10.73 -0.89 10.61
CA SER A 176 11.24 -0.81 9.25
C SER A 176 11.16 0.63 8.71
N GLN A 177 12.15 0.99 7.92
CA GLN A 177 12.17 2.27 7.20
C GLN A 177 11.45 2.19 5.85
N TRP A 178 11.01 1.00 5.45
CA TRP A 178 10.28 0.77 4.21
C TRP A 178 8.77 0.86 4.40
N PRO A 179 8.00 1.34 3.39
CA PRO A 179 6.53 1.36 3.43
C PRO A 179 5.95 -0.05 3.43
N MET A 180 5.54 -0.58 4.58
CA MET A 180 5.17 -2.00 4.70
C MET A 180 3.84 -2.22 5.43
N GLY A 181 3.18 -3.32 5.07
CA GLY A 181 1.98 -3.80 5.75
C GLY A 181 1.91 -5.31 5.89
N TYR A 182 0.84 -5.74 6.55
CA TYR A 182 0.53 -7.12 6.81
C TYR A 182 -0.94 -7.39 6.54
N VAL A 183 -1.23 -8.54 5.95
CA VAL A 183 -2.59 -9.00 5.67
C VAL A 183 -2.76 -10.42 6.21
N LEU A 184 -3.79 -10.63 7.02
CA LEU A 184 -4.30 -11.96 7.34
C LEU A 184 -5.34 -12.33 6.29
N CYS A 185 -4.99 -13.26 5.41
CA CYS A 185 -5.90 -13.84 4.43
C CYS A 185 -6.13 -15.31 4.79
N GLY A 186 -7.36 -15.65 5.17
CA GLY A 186 -7.78 -17.01 5.48
C GLY A 186 -7.71 -17.92 4.27
N ALA A 187 -7.80 -19.23 4.50
CA ALA A 187 -7.85 -20.24 3.44
C ALA A 187 -9.16 -20.22 2.63
N ASP A 188 -10.17 -19.49 3.08
CA ASP A 188 -11.40 -19.18 2.35
C ASP A 188 -11.29 -17.89 1.52
N GLY A 189 -10.10 -17.28 1.48
CA GLY A 189 -9.84 -16.04 0.78
C GLY A 189 -10.34 -14.79 1.48
N LYS A 190 -10.89 -14.87 2.70
CA LYS A 190 -11.35 -13.69 3.45
C LYS A 190 -10.19 -12.96 4.10
N ILE A 191 -10.22 -11.63 4.02
CA ILE A 191 -9.24 -10.78 4.71
C ILE A 191 -9.76 -10.47 6.12
N MET A 192 -9.06 -10.93 7.15
CA MET A 192 -9.49 -10.81 8.55
C MET A 192 -8.71 -9.78 9.36
N GLN A 193 -7.59 -9.32 8.84
CA GLN A 193 -6.75 -8.27 9.43
C GLN A 193 -5.93 -7.63 8.33
N MET A 194 -5.87 -6.30 8.35
CA MET A 194 -4.94 -5.52 7.56
C MET A 194 -4.32 -4.45 8.47
N LEU A 195 -3.01 -4.25 8.38
CA LEU A 195 -2.30 -3.22 9.12
C LEU A 195 -1.07 -2.77 8.35
N TRP A 196 -0.58 -1.59 8.67
CA TRP A 196 0.59 -1.02 8.01
C TRP A 196 1.39 -0.13 8.97
N ASN A 197 2.65 0.12 8.61
CA ASN A 197 3.54 0.97 9.39
C ASN A 197 3.38 2.46 8.99
N ARG A 198 4.06 3.34 9.74
CA ARG A 198 4.00 4.79 9.51
C ARG A 198 4.45 5.17 8.09
N LYS A 199 5.46 4.50 7.55
CA LYS A 199 6.00 4.75 6.21
C LYS A 199 4.96 4.46 5.12
N ALA A 200 4.21 3.36 5.22
CA ALA A 200 3.10 3.07 4.31
C ALA A 200 1.94 4.06 4.44
N ALA A 201 1.67 4.56 5.66
CA ALA A 201 0.72 5.64 5.83
C ALA A 201 1.17 6.93 5.12
N ASP A 202 2.46 7.29 5.24
CA ASP A 202 3.02 8.47 4.59
C ASP A 202 3.05 8.34 3.05
N GLU A 203 3.21 7.13 2.53
CA GLU A 203 3.27 6.87 1.08
C GLU A 203 1.89 6.98 0.39
N GLY A 204 0.80 6.80 1.13
CA GLY A 204 -0.54 6.90 0.56
C GLY A 204 -1.65 6.20 1.32
N LEU A 205 -1.35 5.41 2.35
CA LEU A 205 -2.40 4.77 3.18
C LEU A 205 -2.91 5.68 4.31
N GLY A 206 -2.34 6.88 4.45
CA GLY A 206 -2.77 7.86 5.44
C GLY A 206 -4.20 8.33 5.19
N GLY A 207 -5.04 8.28 6.23
CA GLY A 207 -6.46 8.62 6.13
C GLY A 207 -7.36 7.46 5.73
N LEU A 208 -6.80 6.30 5.38
CA LEU A 208 -7.55 5.06 5.29
C LEU A 208 -7.76 4.44 6.67
N GLU A 209 -8.92 3.85 6.87
CA GLU A 209 -9.28 3.12 8.07
C GLU A 209 -9.60 1.66 7.70
N VAL A 210 -9.24 0.74 8.59
CA VAL A 210 -9.51 -0.69 8.47
C VAL A 210 -10.68 -1.01 9.38
N GLU A 211 -11.81 -1.36 8.79
CA GLU A 211 -13.02 -1.74 9.52
C GLU A 211 -13.39 -3.19 9.22
N MET A 212 -14.20 -3.79 10.09
CA MET A 212 -14.73 -5.15 9.88
C MET A 212 -16.19 -5.05 9.45
N GLN A 213 -16.51 -5.53 8.25
CA GLN A 213 -17.88 -5.69 7.78
C GLN A 213 -18.35 -7.13 7.99
N TYR A 214 -19.63 -7.29 8.30
CA TYR A 214 -20.30 -8.59 8.35
C TYR A 214 -21.02 -8.81 7.02
N ALA A 215 -20.61 -9.82 6.25
CA ALA A 215 -21.45 -10.30 5.15
C ALA A 215 -22.59 -11.16 5.72
N GLY A 216 -23.77 -11.11 5.10
CA GLY A 216 -24.86 -12.06 5.34
C GLY A 216 -25.54 -12.08 6.71
N GLY A 217 -25.11 -11.28 7.69
CA GLY A 217 -25.65 -11.30 9.06
C GLY A 217 -25.13 -12.45 9.94
N ASP A 218 -24.24 -13.31 9.42
CA ASP A 218 -23.52 -14.30 10.22
C ASP A 218 -22.26 -13.66 10.85
N ARG A 219 -22.06 -13.89 12.15
CA ARG A 219 -20.88 -13.42 12.89
C ARG A 219 -19.57 -14.05 12.40
N ASN A 220 -19.64 -15.15 11.65
CA ASN A 220 -18.50 -15.85 11.07
C ASN A 220 -18.11 -15.33 9.67
N GLU A 221 -18.89 -14.44 9.08
CA GLU A 221 -18.62 -13.84 7.77
C GLU A 221 -18.08 -12.42 7.90
N LYS A 222 -17.13 -12.22 8.83
CA LYS A 222 -16.44 -10.93 8.96
C LYS A 222 -15.37 -10.82 7.89
N GLU A 223 -15.27 -9.67 7.24
CA GLU A 223 -14.17 -9.35 6.35
C GLU A 223 -13.73 -7.90 6.54
N VAL A 224 -12.45 -7.62 6.29
CA VAL A 224 -11.91 -6.28 6.27
C VAL A 224 -12.52 -5.49 5.12
N ILE A 225 -12.98 -4.29 5.43
CA ILE A 225 -13.23 -3.24 4.45
C ILE A 225 -12.31 -2.07 4.73
N LEU A 226 -12.01 -1.32 3.68
CA LEU A 226 -11.27 -0.08 3.77
C LEU A 226 -12.24 1.09 3.64
N THR A 227 -12.15 2.04 4.56
CA THR A 227 -12.95 3.26 4.52
C THR A 227 -12.05 4.49 4.42
N HIS A 228 -12.55 5.52 3.75
CA HIS A 228 -11.92 6.83 3.69
C HIS A 228 -12.98 7.88 3.98
N LYS A 229 -12.77 8.70 5.02
CA LYS A 229 -13.74 9.70 5.49
C LYS A 229 -15.13 9.09 5.74
N GLY A 230 -15.17 7.90 6.35
CA GLY A 230 -16.39 7.15 6.67
C GLY A 230 -17.11 6.51 5.47
N THR A 231 -16.52 6.56 4.27
CA THR A 231 -17.08 5.92 3.07
C THR A 231 -16.25 4.70 2.71
N ALA A 232 -16.90 3.56 2.53
CA ALA A 232 -16.24 2.35 2.04
C ALA A 232 -15.64 2.56 0.65
N ILE A 233 -14.36 2.24 0.50
CA ILE A 233 -13.69 2.16 -0.78
C ILE A 233 -14.19 0.90 -1.45
N LYS A 234 -15.05 1.06 -2.44
CA LYS A 234 -15.49 -0.02 -3.30
C LYS A 234 -14.67 0.00 -4.56
N ASN A 235 -14.39 -1.21 -5.05
CA ASN A 235 -13.83 -1.42 -6.37
C ASN A 235 -14.90 -1.28 -7.45
#